data_AF-A0A2H9P1L5-F1
#
_entry.id   AF-A0A2H9P1L5-F1
#
_cell.length_a   1.000
_cell.length_b   1.000
_cell.length_c   1.000
_cell.angle_alpha   90.00
_cell.angle_beta   90.00
_cell.angle_gamma   90.00
#
_symmetry.space_group_name_H-M   'P 1'
#
loop_
_entity.id
_entity.type
_entity.pdbx_description
1 polymer ?
#
loop_
_entity_poly.entity_id
_entity_poly.type
_entity_poly.pdbx_seq_one_letter_code
_entity_poly.pdbx_strand_id
1 'polypeptide(L)'
;LYVYKDGSTDYSKLTNSVIKDSTDNGIKLLVDTKVTEIKKVDNKWKITLDSEDEIFANFIINAAGGESIDIAHKMGIAEKFTDVHFRGEYWKAPKEYNNLTKTSVYSVPEY
;
A
#
# COMPACT_ATOMS: atom_id res chain seq x y z
N LEU A 1 25.83 -11.06 17.95
CA LEU A 1 24.42 -10.84 17.57
C LEU A 1 24.30 -11.25 16.10
N TYR A 2 23.49 -12.27 15.77
CA TYR A 2 23.32 -12.77 14.40
C TYR A 2 21.87 -13.20 14.22
N VAL A 3 21.25 -12.87 13.07
CA VAL A 3 19.87 -13.24 12.75
C VAL A 3 19.88 -14.35 11.69
N TYR A 4 19.33 -15.52 12.03
CA TYR A 4 19.37 -16.71 11.17
C TYR A 4 18.22 -16.81 10.15
N LYS A 5 17.20 -15.94 10.26
CA LYS A 5 15.96 -16.02 9.47
C LYS A 5 15.50 -14.65 8.97
N ASP A 6 16.46 -13.81 8.58
CA ASP A 6 16.17 -12.53 7.93
C ASP A 6 16.30 -12.68 6.40
N GLY A 7 15.57 -11.87 5.65
CA GLY A 7 15.62 -11.85 4.19
C GLY A 7 15.09 -10.53 3.65
N SER A 8 15.73 -10.04 2.60
CA SER A 8 15.19 -8.95 1.78
C SER A 8 14.46 -9.53 0.57
N THR A 9 13.49 -8.79 0.05
CA THR A 9 12.82 -9.09 -1.22
C THR A 9 12.78 -7.85 -2.07
N ASP A 10 12.80 -8.06 -3.38
CA ASP A 10 12.42 -7.05 -4.35
C ASP A 10 10.89 -6.89 -4.29
N TYR A 11 10.44 -5.85 -3.60
CA TYR A 11 9.02 -5.60 -3.39
C TYR A 11 8.31 -5.16 -4.67
N SER A 12 9.05 -4.59 -5.63
CA SER A 12 8.52 -4.22 -6.94
C SER A 12 8.15 -5.48 -7.73
N LYS A 13 9.05 -6.47 -7.80
CA LYS A 13 8.78 -7.76 -8.43
C LYS A 13 7.64 -8.49 -7.76
N LEU A 14 7.62 -8.54 -6.42
CA LEU A 14 6.54 -9.19 -5.68
C LEU A 14 5.18 -8.56 -6.00
N THR A 15 5.10 -7.23 -5.95
CA THR A 15 3.85 -6.48 -6.23
C THR A 15 3.39 -6.72 -7.67
N ASN A 16 4.31 -6.66 -8.64
CA ASN A 16 4.00 -6.91 -10.04
C ASN A 16 3.52 -8.35 -10.29
N SER A 17 4.11 -9.34 -9.62
CA SER A 17 3.63 -10.72 -9.69
C SER A 17 2.22 -10.87 -9.14
N VAL A 18 1.92 -10.28 -7.98
CA VAL A 18 0.57 -10.32 -7.39
C VAL A 18 -0.45 -9.62 -8.29
N ILE A 19 -0.11 -8.46 -8.85
CA ILE A 19 -0.97 -7.75 -9.80
C ILE A 19 -1.25 -8.63 -11.01
N LYS A 20 -0.21 -9.22 -11.60
CA LYS A 20 -0.34 -10.09 -12.77
C LYS A 20 -1.27 -11.27 -12.49
N ASP A 21 -1.03 -12.00 -11.41
CA ASP A 21 -1.86 -13.16 -11.03
C ASP A 21 -3.30 -12.72 -10.77
N SER A 22 -3.51 -11.57 -10.15
CA SER A 22 -4.85 -11.01 -9.91
C SER A 22 -5.58 -10.69 -11.21
N THR A 23 -4.92 -10.01 -12.15
CA THR A 23 -5.51 -9.65 -13.44
C THR A 23 -5.77 -10.88 -14.32
N ASP A 24 -4.89 -11.88 -14.27
CA ASP A 24 -5.07 -13.15 -14.99
C ASP A 24 -6.29 -13.93 -14.45
N ASN A 25 -6.63 -13.73 -13.17
CA ASN A 25 -7.85 -14.26 -12.54
C ASN A 25 -9.09 -13.34 -12.71
N GLY A 26 -9.02 -12.35 -13.59
CA GLY A 26 -10.17 -11.51 -13.96
C GLY A 26 -10.45 -10.33 -13.03
N ILE A 27 -9.52 -9.97 -12.13
CA ILE A 27 -9.64 -8.74 -11.34
C ILE A 27 -9.41 -7.53 -12.24
N LYS A 28 -10.32 -6.57 -12.19
CA LYS A 28 -10.14 -5.27 -12.85
C LYS A 28 -9.25 -4.37 -11.98
N LEU A 29 -8.03 -4.11 -12.44
CA LEU A 29 -7.16 -3.10 -11.85
C LEU A 29 -7.46 -1.74 -12.47
N LEU A 30 -7.69 -0.74 -11.61
CA LEU A 30 -7.79 0.67 -12.01
C LEU A 30 -6.58 1.40 -11.41
N VAL A 31 -5.75 1.98 -12.28
CA VAL A 31 -4.63 2.85 -11.91
C VAL A 31 -4.96 4.28 -12.32
N ASP A 32 -4.19 5.25 -11.82
CA ASP A 32 -4.43 6.69 -12.09
C ASP A 32 -5.89 7.10 -11.81
N THR A 33 -6.50 6.48 -10.79
CA THR A 33 -7.90 6.63 -10.44
C THR A 33 -8.00 6.83 -8.93
N LYS A 34 -8.36 8.04 -8.49
CA LYS A 34 -8.44 8.39 -7.06
C LYS A 34 -9.89 8.34 -6.58
N VAL A 35 -10.11 7.78 -5.38
CA VAL A 35 -11.42 7.83 -4.73
C VAL A 35 -11.64 9.21 -4.08
N THR A 36 -12.65 9.93 -4.56
CA THR A 36 -13.00 11.28 -4.09
C THR A 36 -14.08 11.25 -3.02
N GLU A 37 -15.07 10.36 -3.15
CA GLU A 37 -16.19 10.23 -2.22
C GLU A 37 -16.63 8.77 -2.05
N ILE A 38 -17.12 8.40 -0.87
CA ILE A 38 -17.76 7.10 -0.62
C ILE A 38 -19.06 7.34 0.16
N LYS A 39 -20.19 6.81 -0.34
CA LYS A 39 -21.50 6.92 0.33
C LYS A 39 -22.26 5.61 0.31
N LYS A 40 -23.15 5.41 1.29
CA LYS A 40 -24.10 4.30 1.27
C LYS A 40 -25.36 4.74 0.49
N VAL A 41 -25.73 4.00 -0.56
CA VAL A 41 -26.93 4.23 -1.39
C VAL A 41 -27.61 2.88 -1.64
N ASP A 42 -28.90 2.77 -1.32
CA ASP A 42 -29.71 1.56 -1.53
C ASP A 42 -29.01 0.26 -1.09
N ASN A 43 -28.48 0.26 0.14
CA ASN A 43 -27.70 -0.83 0.75
C ASN A 43 -26.35 -1.18 0.09
N LYS A 44 -25.94 -0.48 -0.97
CA LYS A 44 -24.62 -0.61 -1.59
C LYS A 44 -23.74 0.57 -1.21
N TRP A 45 -22.44 0.41 -1.45
CA TRP A 45 -21.49 1.51 -1.43
C TRP A 45 -21.38 2.09 -2.83
N LYS A 46 -21.55 3.40 -2.93
CA LYS A 46 -21.25 4.20 -4.11
C LYS A 46 -19.90 4.86 -3.89
N ILE A 47 -18.97 4.62 -4.80
CA ILE A 47 -17.60 5.13 -4.77
C ILE A 47 -17.45 6.04 -5.98
N THR A 48 -17.21 7.33 -5.74
CA THR A 48 -16.97 8.31 -6.80
C THR A 48 -15.47 8.45 -7.02
N LEU A 49 -15.09 8.47 -8.29
CA LEU A 49 -13.72 8.59 -8.76
C LEU A 49 -13.41 10.04 -9.13
N ASP A 50 -12.13 10.37 -9.29
CA ASP A 50 -11.68 11.70 -9.74
C ASP A 50 -12.00 12.01 -11.20
N SER A 51 -12.35 10.99 -12.00
CA SER A 51 -12.95 11.15 -13.32
C SER A 51 -14.46 11.49 -13.29
N GLU A 52 -15.07 11.59 -12.11
CA GLU A 52 -16.53 11.66 -11.88
C GLU A 52 -17.28 10.34 -12.19
N ASP A 53 -16.58 9.29 -12.59
CA ASP A 53 -17.17 7.95 -12.74
C ASP A 53 -17.57 7.36 -11.38
N GLU A 54 -18.58 6.49 -11.38
CA GLU A 54 -19.08 5.83 -10.17
C GLU A 54 -18.92 4.31 -10.22
N ILE A 55 -18.50 3.73 -9.10
CA ILE A 55 -18.45 2.28 -8.87
C ILE A 55 -19.39 1.91 -7.72
N PHE A 56 -20.21 0.88 -7.92
CA PHE A 56 -21.07 0.33 -6.88
C PHE A 56 -20.53 -1.00 -6.36
N ALA A 57 -20.40 -1.12 -5.04
CA ALA A 57 -19.88 -2.32 -4.38
C ALA A 57 -20.76 -2.75 -3.20
N ASN A 58 -20.87 -4.06 -2.98
CA ASN A 58 -21.54 -4.59 -1.78
C ASN A 58 -20.64 -4.52 -0.54
N PHE A 59 -19.32 -4.62 -0.75
CA PHE A 59 -18.30 -4.65 0.29
C PHE A 59 -17.07 -3.87 -0.16
N ILE A 60 -16.39 -3.22 0.80
CA ILE A 60 -15.17 -2.44 0.57
C ILE A 60 -14.10 -2.96 1.52
N ILE A 61 -12.89 -3.19 0.99
CA ILE A 61 -11.68 -3.41 1.78
C ILE A 61 -10.83 -2.14 1.66
N ASN A 62 -10.63 -1.45 2.78
CA ASN A 62 -9.75 -0.29 2.82
C ASN A 62 -8.30 -0.74 3.07
N ALA A 63 -7.51 -0.74 2.00
CA ALA A 63 -6.08 -1.09 2.01
C ALA A 63 -5.20 0.07 1.52
N ALA A 64 -5.60 1.32 1.79
CA ALA A 64 -4.95 2.53 1.26
C ALA A 64 -3.63 2.94 1.97
N GLY A 65 -3.07 2.06 2.79
CA GLY A 65 -1.82 2.32 3.52
C GLY A 65 -1.90 3.58 4.39
N GLY A 66 -1.01 4.54 4.15
CA GLY A 66 -1.00 5.83 4.84
C GLY A 66 -2.30 6.61 4.68
N GLU A 67 -3.07 6.44 3.61
CA GLU A 67 -4.33 7.18 3.41
C GLU A 67 -5.56 6.42 3.96
N SER A 68 -5.34 5.35 4.71
CA SER A 68 -6.44 4.50 5.18
C SER A 68 -7.40 5.22 6.13
N ILE A 69 -6.92 6.14 6.97
CA ILE A 69 -7.78 6.93 7.86
C ILE A 69 -8.62 7.93 7.05
N ASP A 70 -8.05 8.59 6.04
CA ASP A 70 -8.81 9.50 5.17
C ASP A 70 -9.94 8.79 4.42
N ILE A 71 -9.67 7.58 3.90
CA ILE A 71 -10.72 6.74 3.28
C ILE A 71 -11.80 6.37 4.30
N ALA A 72 -11.42 6.03 5.55
CA ALA A 72 -12.38 5.70 6.59
C ALA A 72 -13.27 6.91 6.96
N HIS A 73 -12.68 8.10 7.08
CA HIS A 73 -13.41 9.34 7.32
C HIS A 73 -14.35 9.69 6.15
N LYS A 74 -13.94 9.48 4.89
CA LYS A 74 -14.83 9.61 3.71
C LYS A 74 -16.05 8.69 3.78
N MET A 75 -15.94 7.56 4.48
CA MET A 75 -17.05 6.63 4.72
C MET A 75 -17.89 6.99 5.95
N GLY A 76 -17.56 8.07 6.68
CA GLY A 76 -18.23 8.48 7.92
C GLY A 76 -17.95 7.55 9.10
N ILE A 77 -16.83 6.83 9.08
CA ILE A 77 -16.42 5.92 10.17
C ILE A 77 -15.05 6.30 10.70
N ALA A 78 -14.72 5.81 11.90
CA ALA A 78 -13.42 6.03 12.53
C ALA A 78 -13.02 7.51 12.70
N GLU A 79 -13.99 8.43 12.74
CA GLU A 79 -13.78 9.90 12.82
C GLU A 79 -13.02 10.38 14.07
N LYS A 80 -12.90 9.51 15.08
CA LYS A 80 -12.13 9.77 16.30
C LYS A 80 -10.69 9.26 16.26
N PHE A 81 -10.31 8.60 15.17
CA PHE A 81 -8.97 8.09 14.96
C PHE A 81 -8.22 8.97 13.96
N THR A 82 -6.92 9.04 14.15
CA THR A 82 -5.96 9.66 13.22
C THR A 82 -4.82 8.68 13.02
N ASP A 83 -4.16 8.79 11.89
CA ASP A 83 -2.87 8.20 11.63
C ASP A 83 -1.73 9.13 12.06
N VAL A 84 -0.57 8.53 12.29
CA VAL A 84 0.67 9.24 12.59
C VAL A 84 1.70 8.76 11.58
N HIS A 85 2.11 9.65 10.68
CA HIS A 85 3.10 9.33 9.67
C HIS A 85 4.52 9.44 10.24
N PHE A 86 5.30 8.38 10.05
CA PHE A 86 6.72 8.37 10.33
C PHE A 86 7.49 8.27 9.02
N ARG A 87 8.47 9.15 8.84
CA ARG A 87 9.36 9.11 7.68
C ARG A 87 10.61 8.29 8.02
N GLY A 88 10.86 7.26 7.23
CA GLY A 88 12.16 6.60 7.18
C GLY A 88 13.01 7.20 6.06
N GLU A 89 14.30 7.31 6.28
CA GLU A 89 15.29 7.65 5.25
C GLU A 89 16.33 6.53 5.16
N TYR A 90 16.71 6.19 3.94
CA TYR A 90 17.74 5.19 3.66
C TYR A 90 18.85 5.85 2.84
N TRP A 91 20.11 5.59 3.22
CA TRP A 91 21.28 6.03 2.47
C TRP A 91 22.05 4.83 1.95
N LYS A 92 22.48 4.91 0.69
CA LYS A 92 23.36 3.92 0.08
C LYS A 92 24.80 4.44 0.13
N ALA A 93 25.64 3.76 0.90
CA ALA A 93 27.06 4.08 0.95
C ALA A 93 27.75 3.75 -0.39
N PRO A 94 28.83 4.47 -0.76
CA PRO A 94 29.68 4.09 -1.89
C PRO A 94 30.23 2.67 -1.77
N LYS A 95 30.49 2.04 -2.92
CA LYS A 95 30.94 0.63 -2.99
C LYS A 95 32.21 0.34 -2.20
N GLU A 96 33.10 1.33 -2.04
CA GLU A 96 34.33 1.21 -1.24
C GLU A 96 34.06 0.82 0.23
N TYR A 97 32.86 1.08 0.76
CA TYR A 97 32.46 0.74 2.13
C TYR A 97 31.74 -0.60 2.27
N ASN A 98 31.56 -1.37 1.19
CA ASN A 98 30.79 -2.64 1.23
C ASN A 98 31.33 -3.66 2.25
N ASN A 99 32.64 -3.60 2.56
CA ASN A 99 33.30 -4.51 3.50
C ASN A 99 33.54 -3.89 4.88
N LEU A 100 32.92 -2.73 5.20
CA LEU A 100 33.08 -2.05 6.49
C LEU A 100 32.56 -2.90 7.66
N THR A 101 31.56 -3.73 7.41
CA THR A 101 30.99 -4.67 8.39
C THR A 101 30.98 -6.09 7.85
N LYS A 102 31.08 -7.08 8.74
CA LYS A 102 31.07 -8.51 8.39
C LYS A 102 29.69 -9.16 8.55
N THR A 103 28.70 -8.41 9.03
CA THR A 103 27.38 -8.92 9.41
C THR A 103 26.36 -7.81 9.28
N SER A 104 25.25 -8.08 8.59
CA SER A 104 24.11 -7.16 8.56
C SER A 104 23.41 -7.17 9.93
N VAL A 105 22.98 -6.00 10.39
CA VAL A 105 22.17 -5.88 11.62
C VAL A 105 20.70 -6.18 11.32
N TYR A 106 20.21 -5.83 10.13
CA TYR A 106 18.86 -6.12 9.63
C TYR A 106 18.80 -5.97 8.10
N SER A 107 17.88 -6.69 7.44
CA SER A 107 17.62 -6.51 6.00
C SER A 107 17.01 -5.14 5.72
N VAL A 108 17.58 -4.44 4.73
CA VAL A 108 17.01 -3.20 4.19
C VAL A 108 16.23 -3.55 2.92
N PRO A 109 15.04 -2.97 2.70
CA PRO A 109 14.33 -3.14 1.43
C PRO A 109 15.20 -2.70 0.25
N GLU A 110 15.36 -3.57 -0.74
CA GLU A 110 16.02 -3.23 -2.01
C GLU A 110 14.97 -3.02 -3.10
N TYR A 111 15.18 -1.98 -3.91
CA TYR A 111 14.34 -1.63 -5.06
C TYR A 111 14.99 -2.05 -6.38
#